data_AF-A0A2N7N749-F1
#
_entry.id   AF-A0A2N7N749-F1
#
_cell.length_a   1.000
_cell.length_b   1.000
_cell.length_c   1.000
_cell.angle_alpha   90.00
_cell.angle_beta   90.00
_cell.angle_gamma   90.00
#
_symmetry.space_group_name_H-M   'P 1'
#
loop_
_entity.id
_entity.type
_entity.pdbx_description
1 polymer ?
#
loop_
_entity_poly.entity_id
_entity_poly.type
_entity_poly.pdbx_seq_one_letter_code
_entity_poly.pdbx_strand_id
1 'polypeptide(L)' 'MRLEEVHIKTINAGDTVIHNENLKTVGQSDIQDCSFMGPLLFGDAYHLGHKPVIKVTFLCD' A
#
# COMPACT_ATOMS: atom_id res chain seq x y z
N MET A 1 -6.87 11.60 11.67
CA MET A 1 -6.58 10.70 10.51
C MET A 1 -5.93 11.54 9.42
N ARG A 2 -4.81 11.09 8.87
CA ARG A 2 -4.12 11.72 7.73
C ARG A 2 -4.12 10.75 6.55
N LEU A 3 -4.50 11.25 5.38
CA LEU A 3 -4.37 10.55 4.10
C LEU A 3 -3.15 11.09 3.36
N GLU A 4 -2.35 10.20 2.81
CA GLU A 4 -1.15 10.57 2.06
C GLU A 4 -0.99 9.67 0.84
N GLU A 5 -0.70 10.29 -0.31
CA GLU A 5 -0.31 9.57 -1.52
C GLU A 5 1.17 9.20 -1.41
N VAL A 6 1.46 7.90 -1.40
CA VAL A 6 2.81 7.38 -1.29
C VAL A 6 3.10 6.36 -2.38
N HIS A 7 4.38 6.20 -2.71
CA HIS A 7 4.79 5.15 -3.63
C HIS A 7 4.66 3.77 -2.98
N ILE A 8 4.22 2.75 -3.73
CA ILE A 8 4.01 1.38 -3.24
C ILE A 8 5.20 0.78 -2.48
N LYS A 9 6.44 1.10 -2.87
CA LYS A 9 7.68 0.66 -2.19
C LYS A 9 7.84 1.15 -0.75
N THR A 10 7.07 2.15 -0.33
CA THR A 10 7.14 2.72 1.03
C THR A 10 6.15 2.07 1.99
N ILE A 11 5.27 1.22 1.47
CA ILE A 11 4.28 0.49 2.26
C ILE A 11 4.96 -0.68 2.97
N ASN A 12 4.70 -0.78 4.27
CA ASN A 12 5.21 -1.86 5.12
C ASN A 12 4.05 -2.61 5.79
N ALA A 13 4.33 -3.82 6.26
CA ALA A 13 3.36 -4.56 7.09
C ALA A 13 3.01 -3.74 8.34
N GLY A 14 1.72 -3.67 8.66
CA GLY A 14 1.15 -2.82 9.70
C GLY A 14 0.60 -1.48 9.21
N ASP A 15 0.97 -1.02 8.02
CA ASP A 15 0.37 0.17 7.42
C ASP A 15 -1.11 -0.03 7.14
N THR A 16 -1.90 1.04 7.19
CA THR A 16 -3.29 1.04 6.72
C THR A 16 -3.37 1.80 5.41
N VAL A 17 -4.06 1.26 4.41
CA VAL A 17 -4.21 1.84 3.08
C VAL A 17 -5.65 1.75 2.59
N ILE A 18 -6.01 2.60 1.61
CA ILE A 18 -7.21 2.39 0.82
C ILE A 18 -6.85 1.52 -0.38
N HIS A 19 -7.45 0.34 -0.47
CA HIS A 19 -7.26 -0.61 -1.56
C HIS A 19 -8.63 -1.12 -2.04
N ASN A 20 -8.91 -0.95 -3.34
CA ASN A 20 -10.22 -1.24 -3.94
C ASN A 20 -11.37 -0.64 -3.12
N GLU A 21 -11.30 0.67 -2.84
CA GLU A 21 -12.32 1.44 -2.09
C GLU A 21 -12.50 1.03 -0.62
N ASN A 22 -11.72 0.07 -0.12
CA ASN A 22 -11.81 -0.45 1.24
C ASN A 22 -10.58 -0.05 2.05
N LEU A 23 -10.80 0.27 3.32
CA LEU A 23 -9.72 0.47 4.29
C LEU A 23 -9.16 -0.89 4.71
N LYS A 24 -7.85 -1.11 4.51
CA LYS A 24 -7.18 -2.36 4.83
C LYS A 24 -5.89 -2.12 5.60
N THR A 25 -5.65 -2.93 6.62
CA THR A 25 -4.33 -3.08 7.24
C THR A 25 -3.52 -4.07 6.42
N VAL A 26 -2.29 -3.70 6.07
CA VAL A 26 -1.38 -4.48 5.24
C VAL A 26 -0.69 -5.53 6.10
N GLY A 27 -0.85 -6.80 5.77
CA GLY A 27 -0.09 -7.90 6.34
C GLY A 27 1.19 -8.19 5.55
N GLN A 28 2.10 -8.99 6.14
CA GLN A 28 3.33 -9.40 5.46
C GLN A 28 3.06 -10.18 4.16
N SER A 29 2.00 -10.99 4.13
CA SER A 29 1.60 -11.78 2.94
C SER A 29 1.03 -10.93 1.80
N ASP A 30 0.60 -9.70 2.11
CA ASP A 30 0.01 -8.79 1.14
C ASP A 30 1.08 -8.01 0.36
N ILE A 31 2.32 -7.99 0.85
CA ILE A 31 3.47 -7.40 0.18
C ILE A 31 4.25 -8.51 -0.49
N GLN A 32 4.35 -8.44 -1.81
CA GLN A 32 5.09 -9.41 -2.62
C GLN A 32 6.01 -8.67 -3.57
N ASP A 33 7.04 -9.36 -4.07
CA ASP A 33 7.91 -8.83 -5.12
C ASP A 33 7.90 -9.80 -6.29
N CYS A 34 7.62 -9.28 -7.48
CA CYS A 34 7.62 -10.03 -8.73
C CYS A 34 8.82 -9.57 -9.56
N SER A 35 9.63 -10.51 -10.05
CA SER A 35 10.86 -10.19 -10.80
C SER A 35 10.63 -9.32 -12.05
N PHE A 36 9.44 -9.39 -12.67
CA PHE A 36 9.09 -8.58 -13.84
C PHE A 36 8.37 -7.28 -13.48
N MET A 37 7.45 -7.31 -12.52
CA MET A 37 6.56 -6.18 -12.20
C MET A 37 7.07 -5.31 -11.04
N GLY A 38 8.00 -5.83 -10.23
CA GLY A 38 8.43 -5.25 -8.98
C GLY A 38 7.43 -5.48 -7.84
N PRO A 39 7.25 -4.51 -6.93
CA PRO A 39 6.43 -4.69 -5.73
C PRO A 39 4.95 -4.83 -6.09
N LEU A 40 4.29 -5.74 -5.41
CA LEU A 40 2.85 -5.95 -5.44
C LEU A 40 2.28 -5.71 -4.04
N LEU A 41 1.14 -5.05 -3.99
CA LEU A 41 0.38 -4.81 -2.77
C LEU A 41 -1.02 -5.39 -2.98
N PHE A 42 -1.39 -6.40 -2.19
CA PHE A 42 -2.57 -7.23 -2.40
C PHE A 42 -2.64 -7.82 -3.83
N GLY A 43 -1.47 -8.13 -4.42
CA GLY A 43 -1.36 -8.63 -5.79
C GLY A 43 -1.46 -7.58 -6.90
N ASP A 44 -1.65 -6.30 -6.57
CA ASP A 44 -1.66 -5.19 -7.53
C ASP A 44 -0.30 -4.49 -7.57
N ALA A 45 0.25 -4.28 -8.77
CA ALA A 45 1.50 -3.53 -8.97
C ALA A 45 1.31 -2.01 -8.96
N TYR A 46 0.08 -1.53 -8.79
CA TYR A 46 -0.27 -0.11 -8.81
C TYR A 46 0.28 0.59 -10.07
N HIS A 47 -0.09 0.05 -11.23
CA HIS A 47 0.44 0.47 -12.54
C HIS A 47 1.98 0.54 -12.57
N LEU A 48 2.65 -0.51 -12.08
CA LEU A 48 4.12 -0.58 -11.97
C LEU A 48 4.72 0.59 -11.15
N GLY A 49 4.01 1.00 -10.10
CA GLY A 49 4.40 2.11 -9.22
C GLY A 49 3.97 3.51 -9.69
N HIS A 50 3.34 3.64 -10.86
CA HIS A 50 2.85 4.95 -11.35
C HIS A 50 1.55 5.40 -10.67
N LYS A 51 0.75 4.47 -10.13
CA LYS A 51 -0.43 4.81 -9.33
C LYS A 51 -0.01 4.94 -7.87
N PRO A 52 -0.27 6.08 -7.19
CA PRO A 52 0.02 6.19 -5.78
C PRO A 52 -0.88 5.27 -4.95
N VAL A 53 -0.35 4.80 -3.82
CA VAL A 53 -1.12 4.16 -2.76
C VAL A 53 -1.60 5.24 -1.81
N ILE A 54 -2.87 5.24 -1.42
CA ILE A 54 -3.38 6.13 -0.38
C ILE A 54 -3.15 5.47 0.97
N LYS A 55 -2.13 5.95 1.71
CA LYS A 55 -1.82 5.51 3.08
C LYS A 55 -2.61 6.31 4.10
N VAL A 56 -3.10 5.63 5.13
CA VAL A 56 -3.91 6.18 6.21
C VAL A 56 -3.13 6.09 7.51
N THR A 57 -2.89 7.23 8.16
CA THR A 57 -2.24 7.31 9.47
C THR A 57 -3.25 7.80 10.51
N PHE A 58 -3.39 7.05 11.61
CA PHE A 58 -4.16 7.46 12.77
C PHE A 58 -3.24 8.27 13.68
N LEU A 59 -3.66 9.49 14.02
CA LEU A 59 -2.96 10.33 14.98
C LEU A 59 -3.49 9.93 16.36
N CYS A 60 -2.60 9.55 17.27
CA CYS A 60 -2.92 9.45 18.68
C CYS A 60 -2.60 10.83 19.29
N ASP A 61 -3.59 11.42 19.96
CA ASP A 61 -3.41 12.61 20.80
C ASP A 61 -2.72 12.23 22.13
#